data_AF-A0A023AXM0-F1
#
_entry.id   AF-A0A023AXM0-F1
#
_cell.length_a   1.000
_cell.length_b   1.000
_cell.length_c   1.000
_cell.angle_alpha   90.00
_cell.angle_beta   90.00
_cell.angle_gamma   90.00
#
_symmetry.space_group_name_H-M   'P 1'
#
loop_
_entity.id
_entity.type
_entity.pdbx_description
1 polymer ?
#
loop_
_entity_poly.entity_id
_entity_poly.type
_entity_poly.pdbx_seq_one_letter_code
_entity_poly.pdbx_strand_id
1 'polypeptide(L)'
;MTSPGEEICGSLATQCLVWDRRIECDRGCPPPMPGCVRLGFGNADNVTLRLFLAVALQAVDQLMKSQGTLFSPEQIHVVRHDIHPMVRLDFSNAARYVDRKKASDEAARVSMAQAVLVKVAKNGHLTPCDPIGPLKTFMASMNELWEALFKTYKGIEPSGDYKSFYWKGICRPVLGLGDGLVEAASAEKSLCPRCEPGPVFSLPVWSSVMELSLSAKSPDLRDFVPADHRVPMCEWIVLASDGGEYTPYGEWPPRDCKDGIWQKEMCAMRVRVKAEARRQGVQWSRYPWPSTWKPEQLDSPVTLRTFQECIQWDLDERAAFWRVANLGDLLKSYRLSSEVVTQLEKDALELIDTAQNIDPCKHGRGWYIGSYPQAYVVLEPTDGGRTSRLCLATGPVCLTAQNKEEARRRHTKFWDQVRNDAGCKT
;
A
#
# COMPACT_ATOMS: atom_id res chain seq x y z
N MET A 1 -2.45 26.21 -1.54
CA MET A 1 -1.11 26.41 -0.95
C MET A 1 -0.71 25.12 -0.25
N THR A 2 0.21 24.37 -0.86
CA THR A 2 0.76 23.11 -0.36
C THR A 2 1.74 23.38 0.80
N SER A 3 1.82 22.47 1.77
CA SER A 3 2.84 22.56 2.83
C SER A 3 4.26 22.47 2.23
N PRO A 4 5.23 23.25 2.71
CA PRO A 4 6.62 23.13 2.26
C PRO A 4 7.22 21.82 2.77
N GLY A 5 7.58 20.89 1.88
CA GLY A 5 8.29 19.66 2.26
C GLY A 5 7.94 18.36 1.50
N GLU A 6 7.04 18.37 0.51
CA GLU A 6 6.78 17.21 -0.34
C GLU A 6 6.88 17.62 -1.82
N GLU A 7 8.07 17.52 -2.44
CA GLU A 7 8.20 17.70 -3.89
C GLU A 7 8.06 16.37 -4.63
N ILE A 8 7.47 16.44 -5.82
CA ILE A 8 6.93 15.30 -6.58
C ILE A 8 7.98 14.76 -7.57
N CYS A 9 7.87 13.45 -7.77
CA CYS A 9 8.89 12.49 -8.15
C CYS A 9 9.32 12.48 -9.64
N GLY A 10 10.61 12.69 -9.89
CA GLY A 10 11.30 12.59 -11.19
C GLY A 10 11.63 11.17 -11.68
N SER A 11 10.79 10.17 -11.43
CA SER A 11 11.01 8.76 -11.84
C SER A 11 10.75 8.47 -13.33
N LEU A 12 10.91 9.47 -14.19
CA LEU A 12 10.23 9.62 -15.48
C LEU A 12 10.83 8.87 -16.69
N ALA A 13 11.78 7.94 -16.54
CA ALA A 13 12.46 7.35 -17.71
C ALA A 13 12.53 5.81 -17.79
N THR A 14 12.29 5.04 -16.72
CA THR A 14 12.76 3.64 -16.69
C THR A 14 11.73 2.59 -16.30
N GLN A 15 10.45 2.93 -16.12
CA GLN A 15 9.41 2.02 -15.62
C GLN A 15 9.79 1.32 -14.29
N CYS A 16 10.77 1.86 -13.57
CA CYS A 16 11.24 1.38 -12.28
C CYS A 16 11.04 2.50 -11.25
N LEU A 17 10.87 2.14 -9.97
CA LEU A 17 11.11 3.09 -8.89
C LEU A 17 12.56 3.57 -9.02
N VAL A 18 12.73 4.83 -9.41
CA VAL A 18 14.07 5.42 -9.53
C VAL A 18 14.55 5.70 -8.11
N TRP A 19 15.27 4.71 -7.57
CA TRP A 19 15.87 4.72 -6.24
C TRP A 19 17.18 5.49 -6.19
N ASP A 20 17.83 5.69 -7.33
CA ASP A 20 19.03 6.52 -7.50
C ASP A 20 18.72 7.65 -8.49
N ARG A 21 18.35 8.82 -7.99
CA ARG A 21 18.02 10.01 -8.82
C ARG A 21 19.15 10.99 -8.97
N ARG A 22 20.36 10.60 -8.58
CA ARG A 22 21.51 11.47 -8.71
C ARG A 22 21.95 11.50 -10.17
N ILE A 23 22.28 12.70 -10.65
CA ILE A 23 22.75 12.92 -12.03
C ILE A 23 24.14 12.27 -12.21
N GLU A 24 24.93 12.26 -11.14
CA GLU A 24 26.27 11.66 -11.11
C GLU A 24 26.38 10.73 -9.90
N CYS A 25 26.96 9.55 -10.12
CA CYS A 25 27.41 8.70 -9.03
C CYS A 25 28.75 9.25 -8.52
N ASP A 26 28.96 9.21 -7.20
CA ASP A 26 30.26 9.52 -6.62
C ASP A 26 31.34 8.65 -7.29
N ARG A 27 32.38 9.32 -7.81
CA ARG A 27 33.50 8.65 -8.48
C ARG A 27 34.11 7.65 -7.52
N GLY A 28 34.31 6.41 -7.99
CA GLY A 28 34.96 5.37 -7.19
C GLY A 28 34.02 4.42 -6.44
N CYS A 29 32.73 4.39 -6.79
CA CYS A 29 31.79 3.39 -6.30
C CYS A 29 31.71 2.19 -7.25
N PRO A 30 31.76 0.93 -6.76
CA PRO A 30 31.57 -0.24 -7.59
C PRO A 30 30.15 -0.29 -8.17
N PRO A 31 29.90 -0.96 -9.31
CA PRO A 31 28.55 -1.10 -9.87
C PRO A 31 27.54 -1.63 -8.82
N PRO A 32 26.24 -1.27 -8.92
CA PRO A 32 25.22 -1.82 -8.04
C PRO A 32 25.22 -3.35 -8.04
N MET A 33 24.79 -3.94 -6.93
CA MET A 33 24.61 -5.39 -6.83
C MET A 33 23.61 -5.89 -7.90
N PRO A 34 23.80 -7.11 -8.44
CA PRO A 34 22.85 -7.69 -9.39
C PRO A 34 21.39 -7.62 -8.89
N GLY A 35 20.47 -7.17 -9.74
CA GLY A 35 19.05 -7.00 -9.40
C GLY A 35 18.75 -5.86 -8.42
N CYS A 36 19.74 -5.06 -8.04
CA CYS A 36 19.60 -3.93 -7.13
C CYS A 36 19.96 -2.60 -7.82
N VAL A 37 19.56 -1.51 -7.18
CA VAL A 37 19.98 -0.14 -7.50
C VAL A 37 20.40 0.55 -6.21
N ARG A 38 21.22 1.61 -6.29
CA ARG A 38 21.64 2.33 -5.07
C ARG A 38 20.50 3.17 -4.53
N LEU A 39 20.52 3.43 -3.23
CA LEU A 39 19.66 4.43 -2.63
C LEU A 39 20.33 5.81 -2.79
N GLY A 40 19.75 6.65 -3.64
CA GLY A 40 20.21 8.00 -3.94
C GLY A 40 19.04 8.95 -4.15
N PHE A 41 19.02 10.01 -3.34
CA PHE A 41 18.03 11.07 -3.43
C PHE A 41 18.55 12.20 -4.32
N GLY A 42 17.71 12.70 -5.23
CA GLY A 42 17.97 13.93 -5.97
C GLY A 42 17.74 15.18 -5.10
N ASN A 43 18.18 16.34 -5.58
CA ASN A 43 18.13 17.60 -4.81
C ASN A 43 16.71 18.01 -4.37
N ALA A 44 15.68 17.58 -5.11
CA ALA A 44 14.28 17.86 -4.83
C ALA A 44 13.57 16.72 -4.06
N ASP A 45 14.24 15.60 -3.77
CA ASP A 45 13.58 14.45 -3.18
C ASP A 45 13.48 14.60 -1.65
N ASN A 46 12.26 14.60 -1.11
CA ASN A 46 12.02 14.51 0.33
C ASN A 46 11.65 13.07 0.71
N VAL A 47 12.37 12.48 1.66
CA VAL A 47 12.03 11.17 2.21
C VAL A 47 11.11 11.35 3.41
N THR A 48 10.03 10.57 3.50
CA THR A 48 9.25 10.59 4.74
C THR A 48 10.05 9.93 5.87
N LEU A 49 9.89 10.44 7.08
CA LEU A 49 10.52 9.86 8.27
C LEU A 49 10.25 8.37 8.42
N ARG A 50 9.00 7.96 8.22
CA ARG A 50 8.56 6.56 8.29
C ARG A 50 9.41 5.68 7.38
N LEU A 51 9.63 6.17 6.17
CA LEU A 51 10.30 5.42 5.14
C LEU A 51 11.80 5.32 5.38
N PHE A 52 12.41 6.45 5.75
CA PHE A 52 13.78 6.48 6.20
C PHE A 52 14.03 5.47 7.33
N LEU A 53 13.14 5.45 8.34
CA LEU A 53 13.24 4.50 9.44
C LEU A 53 13.11 3.04 8.98
N ALA A 54 12.26 2.75 7.99
CA ALA A 54 12.17 1.41 7.42
C ALA A 54 13.47 0.99 6.71
N VAL A 55 14.05 1.88 5.90
CA VAL A 55 15.36 1.65 5.27
C VAL A 55 16.44 1.44 6.31
N ALA A 56 16.50 2.30 7.33
CA ALA A 56 17.46 2.22 8.42
C ALA A 56 17.35 0.90 9.20
N LEU A 57 16.13 0.49 9.55
CA LEU A 57 15.87 -0.78 10.25
C LEU A 57 16.32 -1.98 9.41
N GLN A 58 16.01 -2.02 8.12
CA GLN A 58 16.45 -3.11 7.24
C GLN A 58 17.96 -3.14 7.00
N ALA A 59 18.62 -1.98 7.01
CA ALA A 59 20.08 -1.89 6.96
C ALA A 59 20.71 -2.45 8.25
N VAL A 60 20.20 -2.05 9.42
CA VAL A 60 20.68 -2.56 10.72
C VAL A 60 20.43 -4.07 10.85
N ASP A 61 19.28 -4.57 10.41
CA ASP A 61 18.98 -6.01 10.32
C ASP A 61 20.06 -6.78 9.55
N GLN A 62 20.61 -6.21 8.49
CA GLN A 62 21.67 -6.82 7.70
C GLN A 62 23.04 -6.71 8.38
N LEU A 63 23.30 -5.60 9.07
CA LEU A 63 24.52 -5.42 9.87
C LEU A 63 24.56 -6.35 11.08
N MET A 64 23.42 -6.71 11.66
CA MET A 64 23.34 -7.70 12.74
C MET A 64 23.63 -9.13 12.23
N LYS A 65 23.31 -9.41 10.96
CA LYS A 65 23.54 -10.71 10.30
C LYS A 65 24.94 -10.86 9.70
N SER A 66 25.70 -9.78 9.62
CA SER A 66 27.04 -9.77 9.03
C SER A 66 28.06 -9.14 9.98
N GLN A 67 29.35 -9.38 9.74
CA GLN A 67 30.43 -8.63 10.41
C GLN A 67 30.90 -7.44 9.56
N GLY A 68 30.10 -7.05 8.55
CA GLY A 68 30.40 -5.96 7.65
C GLY A 68 30.36 -4.59 8.34
N THR A 69 31.01 -3.61 7.71
CA THR A 69 30.98 -2.20 8.12
C THR A 69 30.20 -1.40 7.09
N LEU A 70 29.22 -0.61 7.56
CA LEU A 70 28.52 0.39 6.74
C LEU A 70 29.23 1.73 6.91
N PHE A 71 30.01 2.13 5.90
CA PHE A 71 30.84 3.33 5.92
C PHE A 71 30.45 4.36 4.84
N SER A 72 29.69 3.94 3.84
CA SER A 72 29.20 4.80 2.76
C SER A 72 27.68 4.60 2.52
N PRO A 73 26.91 5.67 2.25
CA PRO A 73 25.53 5.55 1.77
C PRO A 73 25.42 4.68 0.51
N GLU A 74 26.47 4.66 -0.31
CA GLU A 74 26.57 3.90 -1.56
C GLU A 74 26.62 2.39 -1.36
N GLN A 75 26.72 1.90 -0.13
CA GLN A 75 26.56 0.49 0.19
C GLN A 75 25.10 0.09 0.38
N ILE A 76 24.19 1.06 0.53
CA ILE A 76 22.76 0.81 0.73
C ILE A 76 22.11 0.72 -0.65
N HIS A 77 21.77 -0.50 -1.04
CA HIS A 77 21.06 -0.79 -2.27
C HIS A 77 19.61 -1.20 -1.97
N VAL A 78 18.74 -1.11 -2.97
CA VAL A 78 17.35 -1.55 -2.94
C VAL A 78 17.11 -2.48 -4.13
N VAL A 79 16.35 -3.56 -3.94
CA VAL A 79 15.98 -4.46 -5.04
C VAL A 79 15.16 -3.70 -6.09
N ARG A 80 15.60 -3.75 -7.35
CA ARG A 80 15.13 -2.86 -8.43
C ARG A 80 13.66 -3.07 -8.80
N HIS A 81 13.22 -4.33 -8.82
CA HIS A 81 11.90 -4.74 -9.29
C HIS A 81 10.92 -5.03 -8.15
N ASP A 82 11.30 -4.74 -6.90
CA ASP A 82 10.39 -4.92 -5.79
C ASP A 82 9.59 -3.64 -5.54
N ILE A 83 8.30 -3.81 -5.32
CA ILE A 83 7.36 -2.77 -4.90
C ILE A 83 7.60 -2.38 -3.43
N HIS A 84 8.30 -3.24 -2.68
CA HIS A 84 8.73 -3.01 -1.30
C HIS A 84 10.18 -2.53 -1.25
N PRO A 85 10.56 -1.66 -0.29
CA PRO A 85 11.97 -1.45 0.02
C PRO A 85 12.53 -2.78 0.48
N MET A 86 13.25 -3.49 -0.37
CA MET A 86 14.13 -4.57 0.09
C MET A 86 15.54 -4.04 0.08
N VAL A 87 15.96 -3.53 1.24
CA VAL A 87 17.33 -3.04 1.40
C VAL A 87 18.30 -4.21 1.29
N ARG A 88 19.41 -4.00 0.60
CA ARG A 88 20.57 -4.90 0.54
C ARG A 88 21.83 -4.09 0.80
N LEU A 89 22.76 -4.61 1.60
CA LEU A 89 24.04 -3.96 1.86
C LEU A 89 25.16 -4.59 1.03
N ASP A 90 25.87 -3.79 0.25
CA ASP A 90 27.01 -4.26 -0.56
C ASP A 90 28.27 -4.43 0.28
N PHE A 91 28.34 -5.56 0.98
CA PHE A 91 29.55 -5.97 1.68
C PHE A 91 30.57 -6.66 0.75
N SER A 92 30.10 -7.28 -0.33
CA SER A 92 30.93 -8.07 -1.23
C SER A 92 31.90 -7.20 -2.03
N ASN A 93 31.49 -5.99 -2.42
CA ASN A 93 32.36 -5.05 -3.11
C ASN A 93 33.02 -4.02 -2.19
N ALA A 94 32.96 -4.17 -0.85
CA ALA A 94 33.47 -3.18 0.10
C ALA A 94 34.93 -2.74 -0.18
N ALA A 95 35.78 -3.65 -0.65
CA ALA A 95 37.19 -3.36 -0.98
C ALA A 95 37.38 -2.44 -2.20
N ARG A 96 36.34 -2.30 -3.05
CA ARG A 96 36.34 -1.52 -4.30
C ARG A 96 35.87 -0.08 -4.11
N TYR A 97 35.34 0.29 -2.93
CA TYR A 97 35.00 1.67 -2.60
C TYR A 97 36.28 2.46 -2.29
N VAL A 98 36.41 3.65 -2.87
CA VAL A 98 37.58 4.53 -2.67
C VAL A 98 37.76 4.95 -1.21
N ASP A 99 36.66 5.17 -0.50
CA ASP A 99 36.62 5.61 0.89
C ASP A 99 36.47 4.44 1.88
N ARG A 100 36.92 3.24 1.50
CA ARG A 100 36.78 2.03 2.32
C ARG A 100 37.28 2.25 3.74
N LYS A 101 36.46 1.85 4.71
CA LYS A 101 36.78 1.87 6.13
C LYS A 101 36.33 0.56 6.75
N LYS A 102 37.09 0.11 7.74
CA LYS A 102 36.77 -1.05 8.55
C LYS A 102 36.72 -0.60 10.01
N ALA A 103 35.64 -0.92 10.68
CA ALA A 103 35.53 -0.67 12.12
C ALA A 103 36.47 -1.58 12.90
N SER A 104 37.02 -1.08 14.00
CA SER A 104 37.89 -1.83 14.92
C SER A 104 37.10 -2.81 15.81
N ASP A 105 35.88 -2.42 16.16
CA ASP A 105 35.02 -3.09 17.14
C ASP A 105 33.54 -2.76 16.86
N GLU A 106 32.64 -3.35 17.64
CA GLU A 106 31.20 -3.16 17.49
C GLU A 106 30.75 -1.71 17.69
N ALA A 107 31.31 -1.00 18.68
CA ALA A 107 30.95 0.39 18.94
C ALA A 107 31.35 1.29 17.76
N ALA A 108 32.53 1.04 17.16
CA ALA A 108 32.95 1.70 15.94
C ALA A 108 32.03 1.35 14.75
N ARG A 109 31.58 0.09 14.61
CA ARG A 109 30.61 -0.31 13.57
C ARG A 109 29.30 0.45 13.71
N VAL A 110 28.78 0.56 14.93
CA VAL A 110 27.53 1.27 15.24
C VAL A 110 27.66 2.75 14.94
N SER A 111 28.75 3.38 15.40
CA SER A 111 29.02 4.81 15.13
C SER A 111 29.10 5.11 13.63
N MET A 112 29.76 4.24 12.86
CA MET A 112 29.85 4.37 11.41
C MET A 112 28.49 4.20 10.72
N ALA A 113 27.70 3.20 11.12
CA ALA A 113 26.35 2.99 10.59
C ALA A 113 25.44 4.18 10.91
N GLN A 114 25.47 4.71 12.14
CA GLN A 114 24.76 5.92 12.52
C GLN A 114 25.18 7.11 11.66
N ALA A 115 26.47 7.33 11.44
CA ALA A 115 26.98 8.41 10.60
C ALA A 115 26.48 8.31 9.14
N VAL A 116 26.46 7.09 8.57
CA VAL A 116 25.91 6.85 7.23
C VAL A 116 24.41 7.12 7.20
N LEU A 117 23.65 6.59 8.15
CA LEU A 117 22.19 6.78 8.20
C LEU A 117 21.80 8.25 8.44
N VAL A 118 22.60 9.02 9.20
CA VAL A 118 22.43 10.48 9.32
C VAL A 118 22.65 11.17 7.97
N LYS A 119 23.64 10.74 7.17
CA LYS A 119 23.84 11.28 5.82
C LYS A 119 22.65 10.95 4.91
N VAL A 120 22.14 9.72 4.96
CA VAL A 120 20.95 9.30 4.20
C VAL A 120 19.73 10.15 4.60
N ALA A 121 19.50 10.36 5.89
CA ALA A 121 18.43 11.23 6.39
C ALA A 121 18.55 12.67 5.87
N LYS A 122 19.76 13.23 5.90
CA LYS A 122 20.04 14.58 5.39
C LYS A 122 19.86 14.68 3.88
N ASN A 123 20.31 13.69 3.13
CA ASN A 123 20.16 13.65 1.67
C ASN A 123 18.68 13.54 1.26
N GLY A 124 17.84 12.90 2.10
CA GLY A 124 16.39 12.90 1.94
C GLY A 124 15.68 14.06 2.62
N HIS A 125 16.40 15.12 3.00
CA HIS A 125 15.87 16.36 3.61
C HIS A 125 15.05 16.19 4.91
N LEU A 126 15.34 15.17 5.72
CA LEU A 126 14.77 15.09 7.07
C LEU A 126 15.34 16.19 7.97
N THR A 127 14.45 16.88 8.66
CA THR A 127 14.78 18.04 9.50
C THR A 127 15.27 17.62 10.89
N PRO A 128 15.91 18.52 11.65
CA PRO A 128 16.26 18.27 13.05
C PRO A 128 15.06 18.00 13.96
N CYS A 129 13.86 18.45 13.58
CA CYS A 129 12.62 18.23 14.32
C CYS A 129 12.08 16.80 14.15
N ASP A 130 12.54 16.08 13.13
CA ASP A 130 12.19 14.68 12.95
C ASP A 130 12.87 13.83 14.04
N PRO A 131 12.17 12.84 14.65
CA PRO A 131 12.67 12.00 15.73
C PRO A 131 13.74 10.97 15.28
N ILE A 132 14.74 11.40 14.53
CA ILE A 132 15.96 10.65 14.20
C ILE A 132 16.99 10.68 15.36
N GLY A 133 16.55 11.05 16.56
CA GLY A 133 17.36 11.07 17.79
C GLY A 133 18.18 9.79 18.07
N PRO A 134 17.65 8.58 17.80
CA PRO A 134 18.43 7.35 17.92
C PRO A 134 19.74 7.32 17.13
N LEU A 135 19.84 8.08 16.03
CA LEU A 135 21.04 8.14 15.19
C LEU A 135 22.10 9.14 15.67
N LYS A 136 21.73 10.01 16.62
CA LYS A 136 22.62 11.03 17.20
C LYS A 136 23.08 10.67 18.61
N THR A 137 22.47 9.66 19.21
CA THR A 137 22.76 9.19 20.56
C THR A 137 23.75 8.04 20.48
N PHE A 138 24.75 8.01 21.36
CA PHE A 138 25.68 6.87 21.43
C PHE A 138 24.93 5.57 21.70
N MET A 139 25.23 4.52 20.93
CA MET A 139 24.69 3.17 21.09
C MET A 139 25.85 2.20 21.14
N ALA A 140 25.87 1.28 22.11
CA ALA A 140 26.98 0.37 22.33
C ALA A 140 26.96 -0.84 21.38
N SER A 141 25.79 -1.19 20.82
CA SER A 141 25.62 -2.34 19.94
C SER A 141 24.61 -2.09 18.81
N MET A 142 24.68 -2.89 17.74
CA MET A 142 23.67 -2.84 16.67
C MET A 142 22.25 -3.17 17.17
N ASN A 143 22.12 -4.01 18.20
CA ASN A 143 20.82 -4.33 18.79
C ASN A 143 20.20 -3.11 19.49
N GLU A 144 20.98 -2.36 20.26
CA GLU A 144 20.51 -1.12 20.89
C GLU A 144 20.07 -0.08 19.85
N LEU A 145 20.87 0.09 18.78
CA LEU A 145 20.50 0.94 17.66
C LEU A 145 19.19 0.50 17.01
N TRP A 146 19.03 -0.81 16.78
CA TRP A 146 17.81 -1.39 16.21
C TRP A 146 16.59 -1.13 17.09
N GLU A 147 16.66 -1.42 18.39
CA GLU A 147 15.56 -1.23 19.33
C GLU A 147 15.12 0.23 19.41
N ALA A 148 16.09 1.16 19.43
CA ALA A 148 15.82 2.59 19.45
C ALA A 148 15.13 3.07 18.16
N LEU A 149 15.62 2.65 16.98
CA LEU A 149 14.96 2.94 15.70
C LEU A 149 13.57 2.32 15.61
N PHE A 150 13.42 1.08 16.09
CA PHE A 150 12.18 0.32 16.03
C PHE A 150 11.12 0.94 16.94
N LYS A 151 11.51 1.43 18.12
CA LYS A 151 10.64 2.18 19.02
C LYS A 151 10.12 3.45 18.36
N THR A 152 10.98 4.24 17.72
CA THR A 152 10.57 5.41 16.94
C THR A 152 9.61 5.02 15.82
N TYR A 153 9.94 3.97 15.07
CA TYR A 153 9.09 3.47 13.99
C TYR A 153 7.70 3.05 14.51
N LYS A 154 7.61 2.29 15.60
CA LYS A 154 6.33 1.88 16.21
C LYS A 154 5.49 3.06 16.71
N GLY A 155 6.10 4.19 17.04
CA GLY A 155 5.39 5.42 17.35
C GLY A 155 4.64 5.99 16.13
N ILE A 156 5.14 5.74 14.93
CA ILE A 156 4.56 6.20 13.65
C ILE A 156 3.67 5.12 13.03
N GLU A 157 4.08 3.87 13.12
CA GLU A 157 3.41 2.70 12.56
C GLU A 157 3.30 1.61 13.63
N PRO A 158 2.18 1.58 14.38
CA PRO A 158 1.99 0.67 15.51
C PRO A 158 2.13 -0.81 15.17
N SER A 159 1.93 -1.22 13.91
CA SER A 159 2.13 -2.60 13.48
C SER A 159 3.57 -3.08 13.67
N GLY A 160 4.55 -2.14 13.62
CA GLY A 160 5.97 -2.45 13.63
C GLY A 160 6.46 -3.15 12.36
N ASP A 161 5.63 -3.24 11.31
CA ASP A 161 5.95 -4.07 10.16
C ASP A 161 6.77 -3.33 9.10
N TYR A 162 7.96 -2.88 9.46
CA TYR A 162 8.85 -2.11 8.57
C TYR A 162 9.37 -2.88 7.33
N LYS A 163 8.97 -4.15 7.16
CA LYS A 163 9.31 -5.01 6.03
C LYS A 163 8.17 -5.17 5.03
N SER A 164 6.91 -5.09 5.46
CA SER A 164 5.75 -5.29 4.58
C SER A 164 5.26 -4.03 3.87
N PHE A 165 5.78 -2.85 4.22
CA PHE A 165 5.18 -1.60 3.73
C PHE A 165 5.70 -1.14 2.37
N TYR A 166 4.73 -0.99 1.49
CA TYR A 166 4.66 -0.07 0.36
C TYR A 166 4.89 1.36 0.84
N TRP A 167 5.67 2.12 0.07
CA TRP A 167 6.22 3.41 0.45
C TRP A 167 5.13 4.50 0.61
N LYS A 168 4.60 4.67 1.83
CA LYS A 168 3.87 5.89 2.22
C LYS A 168 4.87 7.07 2.21
N GLY A 169 4.92 7.82 1.11
CA GLY A 169 5.89 8.92 0.92
C GLY A 169 6.63 8.98 -0.42
N ILE A 170 6.34 8.07 -1.36
CA ILE A 170 6.78 8.16 -2.77
C ILE A 170 5.58 8.40 -3.67
N CYS A 171 5.79 8.86 -4.92
CA CYS A 171 4.78 9.08 -5.99
C CYS A 171 3.62 8.07 -5.88
N ARG A 172 2.53 8.46 -5.20
CA ARG A 172 1.26 7.72 -5.13
C ARG A 172 0.24 8.55 -5.89
N PRO A 173 -0.47 7.99 -6.87
CA PRO A 173 -1.49 8.75 -7.59
C PRO A 173 -2.56 9.18 -6.60
N VAL A 174 -3.00 10.43 -6.70
CA VAL A 174 -4.15 10.92 -5.92
C VAL A 174 -5.38 10.51 -6.68
N LEU A 175 -6.17 9.58 -6.14
CA LEU A 175 -7.47 9.26 -6.72
C LEU A 175 -8.47 10.34 -6.29
N GLY A 176 -8.99 11.06 -7.27
CA GLY A 176 -10.02 12.08 -7.12
C GLY A 176 -11.27 11.74 -7.92
N LEU A 177 -12.25 12.63 -7.84
CA LEU A 177 -13.41 12.64 -8.72
C LEU A 177 -13.27 13.83 -9.67
N GLY A 178 -13.29 13.59 -10.98
CA GLY A 178 -13.22 14.62 -12.02
C GLY A 178 -14.13 14.25 -13.17
N ASP A 179 -14.97 15.20 -13.62
CA ASP A 179 -15.96 15.00 -14.70
C ASP A 179 -16.84 13.75 -14.56
N GLY A 180 -17.14 13.35 -13.31
CA GLY A 180 -17.94 12.15 -13.01
C GLY A 180 -17.18 10.82 -13.13
N LEU A 181 -15.86 10.87 -13.27
CA LEU A 181 -14.96 9.72 -13.31
C LEU A 181 -14.04 9.73 -12.09
N VAL A 182 -13.66 8.54 -11.65
CA VAL A 182 -12.49 8.34 -10.82
C VAL A 182 -11.26 8.57 -11.69
N GLU A 183 -10.46 9.56 -11.32
CA GLU A 183 -9.24 9.90 -12.03
C GLU A 183 -8.03 9.94 -11.10
N ALA A 184 -6.85 9.69 -11.65
CA ALA A 184 -5.65 10.24 -11.05
C ALA A 184 -5.73 11.76 -11.20
N ALA A 185 -5.85 12.46 -10.09
CA ALA A 185 -5.92 13.91 -10.07
C ALA A 185 -4.55 14.52 -10.38
N SER A 186 -4.57 15.61 -11.14
CA SER A 186 -3.38 16.39 -11.46
C SER A 186 -2.88 17.15 -10.23
N ALA A 187 -1.60 17.00 -9.90
CA ALA A 187 -0.92 18.03 -9.11
C ALA A 187 -0.41 19.12 -10.07
N GLU A 188 -0.31 20.36 -9.61
CA GLU A 188 0.14 21.55 -10.38
C GLU A 188 1.55 21.44 -11.01
N LYS A 189 2.26 20.31 -10.86
CA LYS A 189 3.64 20.08 -11.30
C LYS A 189 3.74 18.78 -12.13
N SER A 190 4.84 18.60 -12.87
CA SER A 190 5.12 17.40 -13.65
C SER A 190 4.96 16.11 -12.83
N LEU A 191 4.11 15.19 -13.32
CA LEU A 191 3.76 13.94 -12.66
C LEU A 191 4.52 12.76 -13.29
N CYS A 192 4.88 11.76 -12.47
CA CYS A 192 5.35 10.47 -12.98
C CYS A 192 4.24 9.81 -13.84
N PRO A 193 4.52 8.92 -14.83
CA PRO A 193 3.46 8.38 -15.71
C PRO A 193 2.34 7.68 -14.91
N ARG A 194 2.69 7.04 -13.79
CA ARG A 194 1.71 6.46 -12.87
C ARG A 194 0.82 7.49 -12.18
N CYS A 195 1.26 8.73 -12.00
CA CYS A 195 0.47 9.81 -11.40
C CYS A 195 -0.06 10.80 -12.43
N GLU A 196 0.22 10.59 -13.72
CA GLU A 196 -0.27 11.46 -14.77
C GLU A 196 -1.80 11.45 -14.75
N PRO A 197 -2.44 12.60 -14.98
CA PRO A 197 -3.87 12.70 -14.77
C PRO A 197 -4.61 11.83 -15.77
N GLY A 198 -5.79 11.36 -15.38
CA GLY A 198 -6.67 10.66 -16.31
C GLY A 198 -7.52 9.58 -15.65
N PRO A 199 -8.45 9.01 -16.42
CA PRO A 199 -9.42 8.04 -15.93
C PRO A 199 -8.73 6.78 -15.40
N VAL A 200 -9.21 6.30 -14.26
CA VAL A 200 -8.77 5.04 -13.65
C VAL A 200 -9.69 3.91 -14.08
N PHE A 201 -9.11 2.85 -14.66
CA PHE A 201 -9.88 1.68 -15.13
C PHE A 201 -9.70 0.44 -14.26
N SER A 202 -8.64 0.42 -13.44
CA SER A 202 -8.32 -0.66 -12.51
C SER A 202 -7.57 -0.15 -11.28
N LEU A 203 -7.54 -0.99 -10.24
CA LEU A 203 -6.79 -0.78 -9.01
C LEU A 203 -5.71 -1.88 -8.92
N PRO A 204 -4.58 -1.75 -9.64
CA PRO A 204 -3.45 -2.70 -9.59
C PRO A 204 -2.71 -2.63 -8.25
N VAL A 205 -3.43 -3.01 -7.19
CA VAL A 205 -3.00 -3.01 -5.80
C VAL A 205 -2.70 -4.44 -5.41
N TRP A 206 -1.44 -4.70 -5.10
CA TRP A 206 -1.07 -6.00 -4.55
C TRP A 206 -1.77 -6.22 -3.20
N SER A 207 -2.63 -7.22 -3.16
CA SER A 207 -3.51 -7.55 -2.04
C SER A 207 -3.86 -9.03 -2.06
N SER A 208 -4.44 -9.56 -0.98
CA SER A 208 -4.87 -10.96 -0.97
C SER A 208 -5.95 -11.26 -2.02
N VAL A 209 -6.77 -10.27 -2.40
CA VAL A 209 -7.74 -10.40 -3.50
C VAL A 209 -7.02 -10.64 -4.83
N MET A 210 -5.97 -9.88 -5.10
CA MET A 210 -5.16 -10.03 -6.31
C MET A 210 -4.38 -11.36 -6.29
N GLU A 211 -3.79 -11.74 -5.17
CA GLU A 211 -3.10 -13.04 -5.06
C GLU A 211 -4.05 -14.22 -5.32
N LEU A 212 -5.29 -14.13 -4.84
CA LEU A 212 -6.32 -15.12 -5.08
C LEU A 212 -6.80 -15.14 -6.54
N SER A 213 -6.81 -13.99 -7.23
CA SER A 213 -7.19 -13.92 -8.64
C SER A 213 -6.12 -14.43 -9.60
N LEU A 214 -4.85 -14.41 -9.19
CA LEU A 214 -3.73 -14.73 -10.09
C LEU A 214 -3.43 -16.25 -10.23
N SER A 215 -3.89 -17.12 -9.33
CA SER A 215 -3.67 -18.59 -9.33
C SER A 215 -2.19 -19.05 -9.33
N ALA A 216 -1.89 -20.17 -8.66
CA ALA A 216 -0.52 -20.66 -8.46
C ALA A 216 0.17 -21.30 -9.69
N LYS A 217 -0.45 -21.28 -10.88
CA LYS A 217 -0.01 -22.11 -12.03
C LYS A 217 0.77 -21.38 -13.12
N SER A 218 0.99 -20.06 -13.04
CA SER A 218 1.72 -19.31 -14.08
C SER A 218 3.01 -18.67 -13.53
N PRO A 219 4.14 -18.74 -14.26
CA PRO A 219 5.36 -18.05 -13.86
C PRO A 219 5.20 -16.52 -13.96
N ASP A 220 5.71 -15.86 -12.92
CA ASP A 220 5.76 -14.40 -12.65
C ASP A 220 4.54 -13.56 -13.07
N LEU A 221 3.37 -13.90 -12.53
CA LEU A 221 2.10 -13.17 -12.68
C LEU A 221 2.17 -11.67 -12.32
N ARG A 222 3.25 -11.21 -11.69
CA ARG A 222 3.55 -9.78 -11.47
C ARG A 222 3.72 -9.03 -12.78
N ASP A 223 4.21 -9.69 -13.82
CA ASP A 223 4.40 -9.11 -15.15
C ASP A 223 3.07 -8.88 -15.87
N PHE A 224 1.98 -9.48 -15.38
CA PHE A 224 0.66 -9.41 -16.00
C PHE A 224 -0.22 -8.28 -15.47
N VAL A 225 0.11 -7.71 -14.31
CA VAL A 225 -0.64 -6.61 -13.73
C VAL A 225 -0.09 -5.30 -14.32
N PRO A 226 -0.88 -4.57 -15.14
CA PRO A 226 -0.43 -3.30 -15.69
C PRO A 226 -0.02 -2.36 -14.56
N ALA A 227 1.22 -1.87 -14.62
CA ALA A 227 1.69 -0.86 -13.69
C ALA A 227 0.91 0.47 -13.84
N ASP A 228 0.31 0.69 -15.02
CA ASP A 228 -0.51 1.85 -15.33
C ASP A 228 -2.01 1.55 -15.17
N HIS A 229 -2.58 2.15 -14.13
CA HIS A 229 -3.98 2.06 -13.72
C HIS A 229 -4.97 2.74 -14.68
N ARG A 230 -4.45 3.46 -15.69
CA ARG A 230 -5.22 4.22 -16.69
C ARG A 230 -5.38 3.49 -18.01
N VAL A 231 -4.69 2.37 -18.21
CA VAL A 231 -4.84 1.60 -19.44
C VAL A 231 -6.23 0.94 -19.40
N PRO A 232 -7.10 1.16 -20.40
CA PRO A 232 -8.37 0.45 -20.50
C PRO A 232 -8.15 -1.06 -20.63
N MET A 233 -9.07 -1.87 -20.11
CA MET A 233 -8.93 -3.34 -20.15
C MET A 233 -8.79 -3.90 -21.58
N CYS A 234 -9.37 -3.24 -22.58
CA CYS A 234 -9.23 -3.64 -23.99
C CYS A 234 -7.83 -3.46 -24.57
N GLU A 235 -6.97 -2.70 -23.89
CA GLU A 235 -5.59 -2.41 -24.29
C GLU A 235 -4.56 -3.15 -23.44
N TRP A 236 -5.00 -4.01 -22.52
CA TRP A 236 -4.08 -4.81 -21.71
C TRP A 236 -3.52 -5.92 -22.58
N ILE A 237 -2.26 -5.79 -22.95
CA ILE A 237 -1.50 -6.78 -23.71
C ILE A 237 -0.29 -7.15 -22.85
N VAL A 238 -0.21 -8.41 -22.43
CA VAL A 238 0.93 -8.94 -21.69
C VAL A 238 1.66 -9.91 -22.59
N LEU A 239 2.93 -9.61 -22.89
CA LEU A 239 3.80 -10.51 -23.62
C LEU A 239 4.26 -11.63 -22.69
N ALA A 240 3.91 -12.85 -23.06
CA ALA A 240 4.28 -14.07 -22.37
C ALA A 240 5.79 -14.37 -22.54
N SER A 241 6.36 -15.11 -21.59
CA SER A 241 7.73 -15.60 -21.71
C SER A 241 7.95 -16.58 -22.88
N ASP A 242 6.87 -17.17 -23.40
CA ASP A 242 6.89 -18.04 -24.57
C ASP A 242 6.69 -17.29 -25.90
N GLY A 243 6.56 -15.96 -25.86
CA GLY A 243 6.33 -15.10 -27.02
C GLY A 243 4.85 -14.93 -27.41
N GLY A 244 3.91 -15.51 -26.67
CA GLY A 244 2.48 -15.26 -26.81
C GLY A 244 2.03 -13.88 -26.33
N GLU A 245 0.83 -13.46 -26.74
CA GLU A 245 0.17 -12.25 -26.24
C GLU A 245 -1.08 -12.63 -25.43
N TYR A 246 -1.15 -12.16 -24.20
CA TYR A 246 -2.33 -12.31 -23.36
C TYR A 246 -3.12 -11.00 -23.36
N THR A 247 -4.42 -11.09 -23.63
CA THR A 247 -5.36 -9.98 -23.48
C THR A 247 -6.51 -10.40 -22.56
N PRO A 248 -7.14 -9.50 -21.78
CA PRO A 248 -8.23 -9.85 -20.89
C PRO A 248 -9.39 -10.55 -21.59
N TYR A 249 -9.55 -10.33 -22.90
CA TYR A 249 -10.58 -10.92 -23.75
C TYR A 249 -10.12 -12.17 -24.53
N GLY A 250 -8.82 -12.45 -24.57
CA GLY A 250 -8.21 -13.63 -25.21
C GLY A 250 -7.82 -14.72 -24.20
N GLU A 251 -6.65 -15.34 -24.41
CA GLU A 251 -6.11 -16.41 -23.54
C GLU A 251 -5.54 -15.89 -22.20
N TRP A 252 -6.10 -14.81 -21.64
CA TRP A 252 -5.79 -14.37 -20.27
C TRP A 252 -5.79 -15.58 -19.33
N PRO A 253 -4.79 -15.74 -18.43
CA PRO A 253 -4.52 -17.01 -17.76
C PRO A 253 -5.82 -17.67 -17.32
N PRO A 254 -6.00 -18.97 -17.65
CA PRO A 254 -7.30 -19.60 -17.79
C PRO A 254 -8.23 -19.18 -16.66
N ARG A 255 -9.34 -18.55 -17.07
CA ARG A 255 -10.45 -18.03 -16.24
C ARG A 255 -11.16 -19.11 -15.42
N ASP A 256 -10.54 -20.28 -15.22
CA ASP A 256 -11.01 -21.41 -14.42
C ASP A 256 -11.19 -21.04 -12.94
N CYS A 257 -10.71 -19.87 -12.50
CA CYS A 257 -10.81 -19.36 -11.13
C CYS A 257 -11.89 -18.27 -10.93
N LYS A 258 -12.79 -18.03 -11.89
CA LYS A 258 -13.82 -16.97 -11.76
C LYS A 258 -14.67 -17.11 -10.51
N ASP A 259 -14.91 -18.34 -10.05
CA ASP A 259 -15.80 -18.57 -8.90
C ASP A 259 -15.00 -18.69 -7.60
N GLY A 260 -15.38 -17.86 -6.62
CA GLY A 260 -14.98 -18.01 -5.22
C GLY A 260 -13.72 -17.25 -4.80
N ILE A 261 -13.22 -16.28 -5.58
CA ILE A 261 -12.13 -15.37 -5.14
C ILE A 261 -12.59 -14.65 -3.88
N TRP A 262 -13.75 -14.00 -3.96
CA TRP A 262 -14.41 -13.30 -2.88
C TRP A 262 -14.76 -14.25 -1.74
N GLN A 263 -15.22 -15.47 -2.02
CA GLN A 263 -15.51 -16.44 -0.95
C GLN A 263 -14.25 -16.81 -0.14
N LYS A 264 -13.12 -17.05 -0.82
CA LYS A 264 -11.82 -17.32 -0.17
C LYS A 264 -11.33 -16.08 0.59
N GLU A 265 -11.44 -14.91 -0.01
CA GLU A 265 -11.09 -13.65 0.64
C GLU A 265 -11.94 -13.42 1.89
N MET A 266 -13.26 -13.66 1.84
CA MET A 266 -14.16 -13.53 2.99
C MET A 266 -13.82 -14.51 4.12
N CYS A 267 -13.34 -15.72 3.78
CA CYS A 267 -12.82 -16.65 4.78
C CYS A 267 -11.59 -16.07 5.50
N ALA A 268 -10.63 -15.50 4.76
CA ALA A 268 -9.43 -14.88 5.32
C ALA A 268 -9.76 -13.59 6.10
N MET A 269 -10.59 -12.72 5.52
CA MET A 269 -11.13 -11.50 6.10
C MET A 269 -11.77 -11.79 7.46
N ARG A 270 -12.63 -12.81 7.55
CA ARG A 270 -13.26 -13.21 8.81
C ARG A 270 -12.24 -13.52 9.90
N VAL A 271 -11.13 -14.19 9.59
CA VAL A 271 -10.06 -14.45 10.57
C VAL A 271 -9.44 -13.13 11.04
N ARG A 272 -9.13 -12.23 10.12
CA ARG A 272 -8.54 -10.91 10.42
C ARG A 272 -9.49 -10.02 11.24
N VAL A 273 -10.77 -9.97 10.91
CA VAL A 273 -11.79 -9.22 11.66
C VAL A 273 -11.98 -9.77 13.08
N LYS A 274 -11.93 -11.10 13.27
CA LYS A 274 -11.96 -11.70 14.62
C LYS A 274 -10.75 -11.33 15.45
N ALA A 275 -9.55 -11.36 14.85
CA ALA A 275 -8.33 -10.94 15.51
C ALA A 275 -8.41 -9.46 15.91
N GLU A 276 -8.95 -8.64 15.03
CA GLU A 276 -9.15 -7.22 15.27
C GLU A 276 -10.18 -6.93 16.37
N ALA A 277 -11.29 -7.67 16.40
CA ALA A 277 -12.28 -7.59 17.47
C ALA A 277 -11.63 -7.85 18.85
N ARG A 278 -10.81 -8.90 18.94
CA ARG A 278 -10.03 -9.22 20.16
C ARG A 278 -9.08 -8.08 20.53
N ARG A 279 -8.33 -7.56 19.55
CA ARG A 279 -7.37 -6.46 19.74
C ARG A 279 -8.04 -5.18 20.24
N GLN A 280 -9.23 -4.87 19.74
CA GLN A 280 -10.00 -3.69 20.12
C GLN A 280 -10.83 -3.87 21.41
N GLY A 281 -10.89 -5.08 21.97
CA GLY A 281 -11.74 -5.42 23.11
C GLY A 281 -13.24 -5.34 22.80
N VAL A 282 -13.64 -5.68 21.57
CA VAL A 282 -15.03 -5.64 21.10
C VAL A 282 -15.51 -7.01 20.61
N GLN A 283 -16.80 -7.13 20.37
CA GLN A 283 -17.40 -8.33 19.76
C GLN A 283 -17.46 -8.18 18.23
N TRP A 284 -17.66 -9.29 17.54
CA TRP A 284 -18.00 -9.32 16.12
C TRP A 284 -19.28 -10.15 15.94
N SER A 285 -20.03 -9.91 14.89
CA SER A 285 -21.22 -10.72 14.55
C SER A 285 -21.30 -11.00 13.06
N ARG A 286 -22.21 -11.90 12.69
CA ARG A 286 -22.64 -12.02 11.29
C ARG A 286 -23.25 -10.70 10.84
N TYR A 287 -22.97 -10.35 9.60
CA TYR A 287 -23.43 -9.13 8.96
C TYR A 287 -24.27 -9.51 7.73
N PRO A 288 -25.47 -8.92 7.53
CA PRO A 288 -26.36 -9.34 6.45
C PRO A 288 -25.74 -9.15 5.07
N TRP A 289 -25.85 -10.15 4.20
CA TRP A 289 -25.34 -10.07 2.82
C TRP A 289 -25.87 -8.87 2.04
N PRO A 290 -27.17 -8.50 2.08
CA PRO A 290 -27.65 -7.29 1.37
C PRO A 290 -27.01 -5.98 1.87
N SER A 291 -26.27 -6.03 2.98
CA SER A 291 -25.54 -4.91 3.57
C SER A 291 -24.04 -4.99 3.35
N THR A 292 -23.53 -6.00 2.64
CA THR A 292 -22.10 -6.12 2.35
C THR A 292 -21.67 -5.38 1.09
N TRP A 293 -22.58 -5.27 0.12
CA TRP A 293 -22.33 -4.68 -1.19
C TRP A 293 -23.65 -4.33 -1.88
N LYS A 294 -23.72 -3.20 -2.58
CA LYS A 294 -24.87 -2.72 -3.34
C LYS A 294 -24.48 -2.47 -4.80
N PRO A 295 -24.53 -3.49 -5.66
CA PRO A 295 -24.23 -3.29 -7.08
C PRO A 295 -25.31 -2.42 -7.72
N GLU A 296 -24.90 -1.49 -8.58
CA GLU A 296 -25.79 -0.50 -9.19
C GLU A 296 -26.85 -1.11 -10.13
N GLN A 297 -26.53 -2.23 -10.79
CA GLN A 297 -27.36 -2.82 -11.85
C GLN A 297 -28.29 -3.95 -11.38
N LEU A 298 -28.55 -4.10 -10.08
CA LEU A 298 -29.45 -5.15 -9.58
C LEU A 298 -30.94 -4.76 -9.72
N ASP A 299 -31.34 -4.33 -10.92
CA ASP A 299 -32.70 -3.87 -11.23
C ASP A 299 -33.70 -5.00 -11.52
N SER A 300 -33.24 -6.25 -11.59
CA SER A 300 -34.12 -7.38 -11.89
C SER A 300 -34.44 -8.21 -10.64
N PRO A 301 -35.70 -8.65 -10.44
CA PRO A 301 -36.03 -9.58 -9.37
C PRO A 301 -35.18 -10.83 -9.56
N VAL A 302 -34.27 -11.04 -8.61
CA VAL A 302 -33.32 -12.15 -8.57
C VAL A 302 -34.10 -13.46 -8.72
N THR A 303 -34.16 -14.00 -9.95
CA THR A 303 -35.18 -14.99 -10.26
C THR A 303 -34.72 -16.42 -10.03
N LEU A 304 -33.45 -16.69 -9.70
CA LEU A 304 -32.98 -18.06 -9.37
C LEU A 304 -31.81 -18.15 -8.37
N ARG A 305 -31.08 -17.06 -8.08
CA ARG A 305 -29.90 -17.07 -7.19
C ARG A 305 -30.21 -16.53 -5.81
N THR A 306 -29.47 -16.97 -4.79
CA THR A 306 -29.54 -16.29 -3.48
C THR A 306 -28.87 -14.90 -3.57
N PHE A 307 -29.32 -13.92 -2.77
CA PHE A 307 -28.66 -12.60 -2.69
C PHE A 307 -27.14 -12.71 -2.47
N GLN A 308 -26.73 -13.69 -1.66
CA GLN A 308 -25.33 -14.00 -1.42
C GLN A 308 -24.60 -14.37 -2.72
N GLU A 309 -25.16 -15.29 -3.53
CA GLU A 309 -24.55 -15.72 -4.79
C GLU A 309 -24.42 -14.58 -5.78
N CYS A 310 -25.41 -13.67 -5.84
CA CYS A 310 -25.34 -12.48 -6.69
C CYS A 310 -24.19 -11.55 -6.28
N ILE A 311 -24.07 -11.25 -4.98
CA ILE A 311 -22.99 -10.39 -4.47
C ILE A 311 -21.62 -11.04 -4.67
N GLN A 312 -21.51 -12.35 -4.39
CA GLN A 312 -20.26 -13.08 -4.56
C GLN A 312 -19.82 -13.07 -6.02
N TRP A 313 -20.74 -13.38 -6.93
CA TRP A 313 -20.46 -13.40 -8.36
C TRP A 313 -20.06 -12.01 -8.90
N ASP A 314 -20.76 -10.94 -8.52
CA ASP A 314 -20.43 -9.58 -8.97
C ASP A 314 -19.05 -9.11 -8.46
N LEU A 315 -18.73 -9.39 -7.19
CA LEU A 315 -17.41 -9.03 -6.64
C LEU A 315 -16.28 -9.92 -7.19
N ASP A 316 -16.56 -11.19 -7.48
CA ASP A 316 -15.65 -12.09 -8.18
C ASP A 316 -15.33 -11.57 -9.59
N GLU A 317 -16.35 -11.16 -10.34
CA GLU A 317 -16.20 -10.58 -11.67
C GLU A 317 -15.34 -9.31 -11.62
N ARG A 318 -15.60 -8.41 -10.68
CA ARG A 318 -14.81 -7.18 -10.52
C ARG A 318 -13.39 -7.44 -10.04
N ALA A 319 -13.19 -8.40 -9.14
CA ALA A 319 -11.87 -8.79 -8.65
C ALA A 319 -10.99 -9.37 -9.78
N ALA A 320 -11.60 -10.10 -10.72
CA ALA A 320 -10.90 -10.63 -11.90
C ALA A 320 -10.31 -9.52 -12.80
N PHE A 321 -10.85 -8.30 -12.72
CA PHE A 321 -10.36 -7.12 -13.43
C PHE A 321 -9.60 -6.14 -12.53
N TRP A 322 -9.17 -6.58 -11.34
CA TRP A 322 -8.49 -5.76 -10.33
C TRP A 322 -9.26 -4.48 -9.97
N ARG A 323 -10.59 -4.56 -9.96
CA ARG A 323 -11.47 -3.45 -9.53
C ARG A 323 -11.87 -3.56 -8.07
N VAL A 324 -11.41 -4.58 -7.36
CA VAL A 324 -11.65 -4.77 -5.93
C VAL A 324 -10.32 -4.78 -5.20
N ALA A 325 -10.14 -3.87 -4.24
CA ALA A 325 -8.94 -3.80 -3.42
C ALA A 325 -9.32 -3.65 -1.94
N ASN A 326 -8.54 -4.24 -1.03
CA ASN A 326 -8.67 -3.88 0.38
C ASN A 326 -8.29 -2.39 0.56
N LEU A 327 -9.06 -1.62 1.32
CA LEU A 327 -8.81 -0.19 1.50
C LEU A 327 -7.41 0.06 2.10
N GLY A 328 -6.96 -0.75 3.04
CA GLY A 328 -5.62 -0.62 3.63
C GLY A 328 -4.52 -0.84 2.61
N ASP A 329 -4.69 -1.79 1.69
CA ASP A 329 -3.75 -2.04 0.59
C ASP A 329 -3.85 -0.97 -0.51
N LEU A 330 -5.05 -0.42 -0.76
CA LEU A 330 -5.24 0.69 -1.69
C LEU A 330 -4.47 1.92 -1.22
N LEU A 331 -4.60 2.28 0.06
CA LEU A 331 -3.90 3.43 0.66
C LEU A 331 -2.38 3.24 0.69
N LYS A 332 -1.88 2.02 0.60
CA LYS A 332 -0.45 1.73 0.43
C LYS A 332 0.06 2.11 -0.97
N SER A 333 -0.81 2.08 -1.98
CA SER A 333 -0.47 2.33 -3.39
C SER A 333 -0.96 3.68 -3.93
N TYR A 334 -1.97 4.28 -3.29
CA TYR A 334 -2.65 5.49 -3.73
C TYR A 334 -2.81 6.49 -2.57
N ARG A 335 -2.96 7.76 -2.94
CA ARG A 335 -3.60 8.77 -2.10
C ARG A 335 -5.06 8.87 -2.52
N LEU A 336 -5.93 9.30 -1.62
CA LEU A 336 -7.33 9.58 -1.97
C LEU A 336 -7.60 11.06 -1.72
N SER A 337 -8.45 11.68 -2.54
CA SER A 337 -8.95 13.02 -2.25
C SER A 337 -9.87 12.99 -1.01
N SER A 338 -10.05 14.13 -0.37
CA SER A 338 -10.98 14.27 0.76
C SER A 338 -12.42 13.90 0.37
N GLU A 339 -12.79 14.22 -0.87
CA GLU A 339 -14.08 13.89 -1.46
C GLU A 339 -14.28 12.37 -1.59
N VAL A 340 -13.29 11.66 -2.16
CA VAL A 340 -13.32 10.19 -2.26
C VAL A 340 -13.44 9.55 -0.89
N VAL A 341 -12.66 10.00 0.11
CA VAL A 341 -12.76 9.44 1.47
C VAL A 341 -14.12 9.71 2.11
N THR A 342 -14.70 10.89 1.87
CA THR A 342 -16.03 11.24 2.39
C THR A 342 -17.12 10.39 1.75
N GLN A 343 -17.02 10.14 0.44
CA GLN A 343 -17.94 9.25 -0.27
C GLN A 343 -17.84 7.81 0.27
N LEU A 344 -16.63 7.28 0.44
CA LEU A 344 -16.44 5.94 0.99
C LEU A 344 -16.96 5.81 2.44
N GLU A 345 -16.82 6.85 3.27
CA GLU A 345 -17.42 6.88 4.61
C GLU A 345 -18.95 6.90 4.55
N LYS A 346 -19.53 7.66 3.62
CA LYS A 346 -20.97 7.68 3.39
C LYS A 346 -21.50 6.30 2.99
N ASP A 347 -20.85 5.64 2.04
CA ASP A 347 -21.19 4.26 1.65
C ASP A 347 -21.15 3.32 2.87
N ALA A 348 -20.13 3.46 3.73
CA ALA A 348 -20.00 2.70 4.96
C ALA A 348 -21.22 2.86 5.88
N LEU A 349 -21.67 4.09 6.08
CA LEU A 349 -22.84 4.42 6.89
C LEU A 349 -24.12 3.86 6.27
N GLU A 350 -24.28 3.93 4.95
CA GLU A 350 -25.43 3.37 4.25
C GLU A 350 -25.49 1.84 4.36
N LEU A 351 -24.35 1.15 4.26
CA LEU A 351 -24.28 -0.29 4.50
C LEU A 351 -24.69 -0.62 5.94
N ILE A 352 -24.20 0.14 6.93
CA ILE A 352 -24.54 -0.04 8.35
C ILE A 352 -26.04 0.19 8.61
N ASP A 353 -26.62 1.24 8.03
CA ASP A 353 -28.04 1.55 8.18
C ASP A 353 -28.91 0.43 7.57
N THR A 354 -28.55 -0.02 6.36
CA THR A 354 -29.22 -1.14 5.69
C THR A 354 -29.20 -2.40 6.56
N ALA A 355 -28.06 -2.69 7.18
CA ALA A 355 -27.95 -3.84 8.08
C ALA A 355 -28.89 -3.70 9.29
N GLN A 356 -28.92 -2.52 9.90
CA GLN A 356 -29.78 -2.24 11.06
C GLN A 356 -31.27 -2.35 10.74
N ASN A 357 -31.67 -2.04 9.51
CA ASN A 357 -33.04 -2.19 9.05
C ASN A 357 -33.43 -3.66 8.80
N ILE A 358 -32.48 -4.51 8.36
CA ILE A 358 -32.73 -5.94 8.09
C ILE A 358 -32.75 -6.76 9.38
N ASP A 359 -31.75 -6.57 10.23
CA ASP A 359 -31.64 -7.24 11.52
C ASP A 359 -31.36 -6.17 12.59
N PRO A 360 -32.41 -5.55 13.14
CA PRO A 360 -32.26 -4.59 14.23
C PRO A 360 -31.64 -5.33 15.41
N CYS A 361 -30.32 -5.19 15.53
CA CYS A 361 -29.46 -5.92 16.45
C CYS A 361 -30.18 -6.21 17.77
N LYS A 362 -30.52 -7.50 17.98
CA LYS A 362 -31.01 -7.95 19.29
C LYS A 362 -30.00 -7.46 20.35
N HIS A 363 -30.50 -6.74 21.35
CA HIS A 363 -29.76 -6.17 22.49
C HIS A 363 -29.10 -4.78 22.29
N GLY A 364 -29.52 -3.96 21.33
CA GLY A 364 -29.10 -2.55 21.27
C GLY A 364 -27.64 -2.31 20.88
N ARG A 365 -26.95 -3.36 20.40
CA ARG A 365 -25.58 -3.28 19.87
C ARG A 365 -25.54 -2.48 18.58
N GLY A 366 -24.43 -1.79 18.33
CA GLY A 366 -24.20 -1.04 17.09
C GLY A 366 -23.14 -1.72 16.23
N TRP A 367 -23.44 -1.97 14.96
CA TRP A 367 -22.43 -2.32 13.96
C TRP A 367 -21.58 -1.12 13.57
N TYR A 368 -20.32 -1.36 13.28
CA TYR A 368 -19.45 -0.36 12.68
C TYR A 368 -18.34 -0.99 11.82
N ILE A 369 -18.01 -0.30 10.73
CA ILE A 369 -16.77 -0.53 9.99
C ILE A 369 -15.68 0.27 10.71
N GLY A 370 -14.71 -0.42 11.30
CA GLY A 370 -13.72 0.19 12.18
C GLY A 370 -12.32 -0.37 12.03
N SER A 371 -12.05 -1.03 10.92
CA SER A 371 -10.74 -1.62 10.64
C SER A 371 -10.55 -1.89 9.14
N TYR A 372 -9.31 -1.80 8.68
CA TYR A 372 -8.95 -2.08 7.28
C TYR A 372 -9.37 -3.48 6.80
N PRO A 373 -9.27 -4.56 7.61
CA PRO A 373 -9.75 -5.86 7.18
C PRO A 373 -11.24 -5.92 6.83
N GLN A 374 -12.07 -4.99 7.28
CA GLN A 374 -13.50 -4.95 6.91
C GLN A 374 -13.79 -4.17 5.64
N ALA A 375 -12.86 -3.32 5.18
CA ALA A 375 -13.12 -2.28 4.19
C ALA A 375 -12.47 -2.64 2.86
N TYR A 376 -13.28 -2.78 1.82
CA TYR A 376 -12.84 -2.99 0.45
C TYR A 376 -13.37 -1.86 -0.42
N VAL A 377 -12.57 -1.43 -1.38
CA VAL A 377 -12.95 -0.42 -2.36
C VAL A 377 -13.18 -1.12 -3.69
N VAL A 378 -14.31 -0.79 -4.30
CA VAL A 378 -14.73 -1.30 -5.60
C VAL A 378 -14.75 -0.15 -6.59
N LEU A 379 -13.98 -0.24 -7.67
CA LEU A 379 -14.05 0.68 -8.79
C LEU A 379 -15.22 0.26 -9.69
N GLU A 380 -16.27 1.06 -9.70
CA GLU A 380 -17.45 0.82 -10.53
C GLU A 380 -17.43 1.72 -11.76
N PRO A 381 -17.42 1.15 -12.98
CA PRO A 381 -17.84 1.92 -14.15
C PRO A 381 -19.36 2.08 -14.12
N THR A 382 -19.83 3.29 -14.37
CA THR A 382 -21.24 3.66 -14.41
C THR A 382 -21.57 4.19 -15.82
N ASP A 383 -22.85 4.15 -16.21
CA ASP A 383 -23.36 4.65 -17.51
C ASP A 383 -22.61 4.14 -18.77
N GLY A 384 -22.33 2.83 -18.84
CA GLY A 384 -21.60 2.25 -19.97
C GLY A 384 -20.13 2.67 -20.03
N GLY A 385 -19.54 3.03 -18.87
CA GLY A 385 -18.14 3.44 -18.73
C GLY A 385 -17.91 4.94 -18.93
N ARG A 386 -18.96 5.75 -19.05
CA ARG A 386 -18.87 7.21 -19.15
C ARG A 386 -18.60 7.90 -17.83
N THR A 387 -18.99 7.25 -16.74
CA THR A 387 -18.78 7.70 -15.38
C THR A 387 -18.13 6.57 -14.60
N SER A 388 -17.49 6.88 -13.48
CA SER A 388 -16.96 5.86 -12.58
C SER A 388 -16.92 6.38 -11.16
N ARG A 389 -17.04 5.45 -10.20
CA ARG A 389 -17.01 5.77 -8.77
C ARG A 389 -16.23 4.73 -7.99
N LEU A 390 -15.63 5.16 -6.89
CA LEU A 390 -15.10 4.26 -5.87
C LEU A 390 -16.19 4.04 -4.83
N CYS A 391 -16.63 2.79 -4.69
CA CYS A 391 -17.62 2.40 -3.70
C CYS A 391 -17.03 1.54 -2.60
N LEU A 392 -17.62 1.60 -1.41
CA LEU A 392 -17.24 0.71 -0.32
C LEU A 392 -17.99 -0.63 -0.41
N ALA A 393 -17.24 -1.72 -0.25
CA ALA A 393 -17.74 -3.05 0.04
C ALA A 393 -17.19 -3.55 1.38
N THR A 394 -17.90 -4.50 1.99
CA THR A 394 -17.46 -5.21 3.19
C THR A 394 -17.81 -6.70 3.08
N GLY A 395 -17.50 -7.47 4.12
CA GLY A 395 -17.85 -8.89 4.18
C GLY A 395 -18.97 -9.22 5.15
N PRO A 396 -19.42 -10.49 5.20
CA PRO A 396 -20.57 -10.93 6.02
C PRO A 396 -20.23 -11.05 7.52
N VAL A 397 -19.20 -10.33 7.97
CA VAL A 397 -18.73 -10.27 9.36
C VAL A 397 -18.33 -8.84 9.69
N CYS A 398 -18.91 -8.28 10.75
CA CYS A 398 -18.69 -6.90 11.14
C CYS A 398 -18.40 -6.78 12.64
N LEU A 399 -17.66 -5.74 13.02
CA LEU A 399 -17.42 -5.38 14.42
C LEU A 399 -18.72 -4.84 15.05
N THR A 400 -18.89 -5.13 16.34
CA THR A 400 -20.05 -4.69 17.12
C THR A 400 -19.59 -4.02 18.41
N ALA A 401 -20.15 -2.86 18.72
CA ALA A 401 -19.97 -2.17 19.97
C ALA A 401 -21.13 -2.44 20.94
N GLN A 402 -20.94 -2.08 22.22
CA GLN A 402 -21.96 -2.26 23.26
C GLN A 402 -23.26 -1.48 22.98
N ASN A 403 -23.14 -0.33 22.31
CA ASN A 403 -24.27 0.51 21.94
C ASN A 403 -23.97 1.30 20.64
N LYS A 404 -24.98 1.97 20.08
CA LYS A 404 -24.86 2.76 18.84
C LYS A 404 -23.88 3.92 18.95
N GLU A 405 -23.79 4.56 20.11
CA GLU A 405 -22.89 5.71 20.33
C GLU A 405 -21.42 5.28 20.27
N GLU A 406 -21.08 4.19 20.94
CA GLU A 406 -19.72 3.64 20.90
C GLU A 406 -19.35 3.14 19.50
N ALA A 407 -20.31 2.54 18.77
CA ALA A 407 -20.11 2.14 17.38
C ALA A 407 -19.77 3.37 16.50
N ARG A 408 -20.54 4.46 16.64
CA ARG A 408 -20.30 5.72 15.93
C ARG A 408 -18.94 6.31 16.25
N ARG A 409 -18.57 6.39 17.53
CA ARG A 409 -17.26 6.92 17.97
C ARG A 409 -16.10 6.14 17.35
N ARG A 410 -16.19 4.81 17.33
CA ARG A 410 -15.15 3.94 16.75
C ARG A 410 -15.10 4.03 15.22
N HIS A 411 -16.26 4.15 14.58
CA HIS A 411 -16.36 4.40 13.14
C HIS A 411 -15.64 5.70 12.75
N THR A 412 -15.98 6.81 13.42
CA THR A 412 -15.33 8.11 13.18
C THR A 412 -13.82 8.03 13.40
N LYS A 413 -13.37 7.39 14.49
CA LYS A 413 -11.94 7.20 14.76
C LYS A 413 -11.23 6.43 13.64
N PHE A 414 -11.88 5.41 13.07
CA PHE A 414 -11.32 4.66 11.95
C PHE A 414 -11.23 5.54 10.69
N TRP A 415 -12.27 6.29 10.34
CA TRP A 415 -12.23 7.16 9.17
C TRP A 415 -11.29 8.35 9.31
N ASP A 416 -11.08 8.85 10.53
CA ASP A 416 -10.02 9.84 10.79
C ASP A 416 -8.63 9.26 10.53
N GLN A 417 -8.42 7.98 10.85
CA GLN A 417 -7.20 7.26 10.49
C GLN A 417 -7.10 7.08 8.98
N VAL A 418 -8.19 6.71 8.29
CA VAL A 418 -8.24 6.60 6.82
C VAL A 418 -7.85 7.92 6.15
N ARG A 419 -8.39 9.06 6.60
CA ARG A 419 -8.03 10.39 6.11
C ARG A 419 -6.54 10.70 6.28
N ASN A 420 -5.97 10.35 7.44
CA ASN A 420 -4.52 10.49 7.69
C ASN A 420 -3.70 9.60 6.76
N ASP A 421 -4.17 8.39 6.47
CA ASP A 421 -3.46 7.40 5.66
C ASP A 421 -3.54 7.69 4.15
N ALA A 422 -4.69 8.20 3.71
CA ALA A 422 -4.92 8.73 2.37
C ALA A 422 -4.15 10.02 2.08
N GLY A 423 -3.69 10.73 3.12
CA GLY A 423 -3.01 12.02 2.98
C GLY A 423 -3.98 13.15 2.60
N CYS A 424 -5.22 13.10 3.12
CA CYS A 424 -6.25 14.13 2.91
C CYS A 424 -6.21 15.27 3.94
N LYS A 425 -5.52 15.10 5.07
CA LYS A 425 -5.37 16.17 6.07
C LYS A 425 -4.27 17.13 5.61
N THR A 426 -4.70 18.21 4.96
CA THR A 426 -3.94 19.44 4.74
C THR A 426 -4.51 20.54 5.60
#